data_AF-A0A540WVS1-F1
#
_entry.id   AF-A0A540WVS1-F1
#
_cell.length_a   1.000
_cell.length_b   1.000
_cell.length_c   1.000
_cell.angle_alpha   90.00
_cell.angle_beta   90.00
_cell.angle_gamma   90.00
#
_symmetry.space_group_name_H-M   'P 1'
#
loop_
_entity.id
_entity.type
_entity.pdbx_description
1 polymer ?
#
loop_
_entity_poly.entity_id
_entity_poly.type
_entity_poly.pdbx_seq_one_letter_code
_entity_poly.pdbx_strand_id
1 'polypeptide(L)'
;MDAGPYVWDGTYVPLEEHGDVEDKGILADCKFDPRNVSPTICNELDRADLFDLSQCETQSLGALVQEGIYQVELRGERALPDGGTRIVPSSTGFLLRDDGGTSTLYDQPILKLDMEGDRFVLQGQLPRTGLVMNLTGCEAKAPNILTGCFASCRRGQFTQGGTFEAHRVVKQEAEPESSGGLALLSEHRVSTGLAVDIYVTKGHAYVVSMPHQDQLGGLTVFDVSNPRNPVRTASISLPGDNFWNGVWAKDNALYVASNDSGVVVYDISQPAEPLFVRSLSTGGDGGAHTVLVDGNFLYAMVPISGTFIYDLTHPLDPVLRTVIPGGPHDSFVYEGRLYISDSSDGYALFDLANLDDIREVGRYIIPNGFSHHNAVGTFGGKTIAFEGGEFNASHVRALDVTDPANIVKIGTFKMRRVTSMHNLILRGNLLYVAWYQEGLRVLDVSNPTQLRQVAHHHVFRETDPLRGDSLFEGLFGVRVPGDGYVYTAESSRGLMIFNEL
;
A
#
# COMPACT_ATOMS: atom_id res chain seq x y z
N MET A 1 -11.41 -5.07 -36.52
CA MET A 1 -12.12 -6.35 -36.50
C MET A 1 -12.26 -6.71 -35.04
N ASP A 2 -13.49 -6.60 -34.55
CA ASP A 2 -13.82 -6.78 -33.14
C ASP A 2 -13.98 -8.28 -32.90
N ALA A 3 -12.89 -8.96 -32.60
CA ALA A 3 -12.98 -10.31 -32.04
C ALA A 3 -13.63 -10.12 -30.65
N GLY A 4 -14.77 -10.77 -30.40
CA GLY A 4 -15.46 -10.69 -29.11
C GLY A 4 -14.52 -10.99 -27.93
N PRO A 5 -14.99 -10.82 -26.68
CA PRO A 5 -14.13 -10.92 -25.50
C PRO A 5 -13.36 -12.24 -25.52
N TYR A 6 -12.03 -12.15 -25.57
CA TYR A 6 -11.14 -13.30 -25.54
C TYR A 6 -11.43 -14.07 -24.25
N VAL A 7 -11.92 -15.30 -24.39
CA VAL A 7 -12.09 -16.20 -23.24
C VAL A 7 -10.83 -17.04 -23.16
N TRP A 8 -10.08 -16.87 -22.08
CA TRP A 8 -8.92 -17.71 -21.82
C TRP A 8 -9.33 -19.17 -21.66
N ASP A 9 -8.63 -20.05 -22.37
CA ASP A 9 -8.91 -21.49 -22.45
C ASP A 9 -8.32 -22.31 -21.28
N GLY A 10 -7.71 -21.62 -20.30
CA GLY A 10 -7.07 -22.24 -19.14
C GLY A 10 -5.62 -22.69 -19.39
N THR A 11 -5.05 -22.45 -20.57
CA THR A 11 -3.67 -22.85 -20.88
C THR A 11 -2.65 -21.78 -20.48
N TYR A 12 -1.50 -22.20 -19.95
CA TYR A 12 -0.42 -21.30 -19.57
C TYR A 12 0.92 -22.03 -19.48
N VAL A 13 1.99 -21.23 -19.38
CA VAL A 13 3.33 -21.67 -18.95
C VAL A 13 3.61 -20.98 -17.61
N PRO A 14 3.96 -21.71 -16.54
CA PRO A 14 4.32 -21.09 -15.26
C PRO A 14 5.44 -20.06 -15.44
N LEU A 15 5.33 -18.95 -14.72
CA LEU A 15 6.33 -17.90 -14.63
C LEU A 15 7.18 -18.09 -13.37
N GLU A 16 8.46 -17.75 -13.46
CA GLU A 16 9.37 -17.77 -12.31
C GLU A 16 9.01 -16.65 -11.31
N GLU A 17 9.16 -16.93 -10.01
CA GLU A 17 8.94 -15.96 -8.93
C GLU A 17 10.25 -15.37 -8.42
N HIS A 18 10.37 -14.04 -8.51
CA HIS A 18 11.58 -13.30 -8.18
C HIS A 18 11.37 -12.32 -7.01
N GLY A 19 10.16 -12.23 -6.47
CA GLY A 19 9.78 -11.24 -5.47
C GLY A 19 9.21 -9.96 -6.05
N ASP A 20 8.99 -8.97 -5.18
CA ASP A 20 8.66 -7.60 -5.57
C ASP A 20 9.90 -6.82 -6.03
N VAL A 21 11.05 -7.07 -5.37
CA VAL A 21 12.29 -6.35 -5.61
C VAL A 21 13.39 -7.26 -6.15
N GLU A 22 13.83 -6.96 -7.37
CA GLU A 22 15.01 -7.56 -8.01
C GLU A 22 16.22 -6.60 -7.93
N ASP A 23 17.41 -7.12 -7.60
CA ASP A 23 18.65 -6.34 -7.64
C ASP A 23 19.09 -6.11 -9.10
N LYS A 24 19.15 -4.85 -9.53
CA LYS A 24 19.61 -4.44 -10.88
C LYS A 24 21.09 -4.05 -10.93
N GLY A 25 21.80 -4.17 -9.82
CA GLY A 25 23.15 -3.67 -9.66
C GLY A 25 23.18 -2.19 -9.25
N ILE A 26 24.37 -1.61 -9.31
CA ILE A 26 24.66 -0.25 -8.84
C ILE A 26 23.78 0.78 -9.57
N LEU A 27 23.18 1.71 -8.82
CA LEU A 27 22.22 2.70 -9.34
C LEU A 27 22.87 4.04 -9.74
N ALA A 28 24.10 4.29 -9.30
CA ALA A 28 24.83 5.54 -9.53
C ALA A 28 26.36 5.29 -9.56
N ASP A 29 27.12 6.10 -10.29
CA ASP A 29 28.58 5.92 -10.45
C ASP A 29 29.42 6.41 -9.25
N CYS A 30 28.78 6.90 -8.19
CA CYS A 30 29.43 7.29 -6.95
C CYS A 30 29.76 6.07 -6.05
N LYS A 31 30.60 6.28 -5.04
CA LYS A 31 30.88 5.28 -4.00
C LYS A 31 30.91 5.92 -2.61
N PHE A 32 30.32 5.24 -1.63
CA PHE A 32 30.55 5.53 -0.22
C PHE A 32 31.80 4.77 0.26
N ASP A 33 32.76 5.45 0.91
CA ASP A 33 33.96 4.78 1.46
C ASP A 33 33.78 4.46 2.95
N PRO A 34 33.50 3.19 3.31
CA PRO A 34 33.32 2.79 4.71
C PRO A 34 34.64 2.76 5.51
N ARG A 35 35.81 2.92 4.88
CA ARG A 35 37.11 2.87 5.58
C ARG A 35 37.45 4.19 6.30
N ASN A 36 36.77 5.27 5.92
CA ASN A 36 36.84 6.57 6.60
C ASN A 36 35.81 6.69 7.74
N VAL A 37 35.17 5.58 8.12
CA VAL A 37 34.20 5.53 9.23
C VAL A 37 34.94 5.68 10.56
N SER A 38 34.92 6.89 11.12
CA SER A 38 35.31 7.13 12.51
C SER A 38 34.23 6.59 13.46
N PRO A 39 34.53 6.37 14.75
CA PRO A 39 33.52 6.09 15.77
C PRO A 39 32.42 7.16 15.87
N THR A 40 32.64 8.37 15.32
CA THR A 40 31.72 9.50 15.32
C THR A 40 31.01 9.71 13.98
N ILE A 41 31.17 8.80 13.00
CA ILE A 41 30.67 8.98 11.63
C ILE A 41 29.21 9.42 11.56
N CYS A 42 28.38 8.94 12.48
CA CYS A 42 26.94 9.20 12.49
C CYS A 42 26.58 10.67 12.78
N ASN A 43 27.54 11.46 13.29
CA ASN A 43 27.40 12.90 13.49
C ASN A 43 27.98 13.71 12.33
N GLU A 44 28.59 13.05 11.35
CA GLU A 44 29.38 13.65 10.27
C GLU A 44 29.05 12.98 8.91
N LEU A 45 27.85 12.40 8.77
CA LEU A 45 27.45 11.63 7.57
C LEU A 45 27.35 12.49 6.29
N ASP A 46 27.35 13.81 6.43
CA ASP A 46 27.26 14.82 5.38
C ASP A 46 28.62 15.30 4.86
N ARG A 47 29.74 14.74 5.35
CA ARG A 47 31.07 15.13 4.86
C ARG A 47 31.29 14.65 3.42
N ALA A 48 31.80 15.55 2.59
CA ALA A 48 32.05 15.29 1.17
C ALA A 48 33.11 14.20 0.92
N ASP A 49 34.12 14.05 1.80
CA ASP A 49 35.18 13.06 1.64
C ASP A 49 34.75 11.60 1.89
N LEU A 50 33.51 11.41 2.35
CA LEU A 50 32.89 10.08 2.49
C LEU A 50 32.35 9.53 1.17
N PHE A 51 32.14 10.40 0.18
CA PHE A 51 31.54 10.05 -1.10
C PHE A 51 32.51 10.37 -2.24
N ASP A 52 32.97 9.34 -2.93
CA ASP A 52 33.70 9.50 -4.19
C ASP A 52 32.69 9.79 -5.30
N LEU A 53 32.67 11.04 -5.76
CA LEU A 53 31.85 11.53 -6.86
C LEU A 53 32.67 11.73 -8.14
N SER A 54 33.89 11.21 -8.23
CA SER A 54 34.80 11.49 -9.36
C SER A 54 34.30 10.97 -10.71
N GLN A 55 33.36 10.03 -10.72
CA GLN A 55 32.72 9.50 -11.92
C GLN A 55 31.32 10.08 -12.15
N CYS A 56 30.87 11.00 -11.31
CA CYS A 56 29.53 11.59 -11.37
C CYS A 56 29.45 12.76 -12.34
N GLU A 57 28.31 12.91 -13.02
CA GLU A 57 27.97 14.10 -13.81
C GLU A 57 27.32 15.17 -12.91
N THR A 58 28.05 15.67 -11.91
CA THR A 58 27.48 16.56 -10.88
C THR A 58 26.95 17.89 -11.43
N GLN A 59 27.46 18.35 -12.57
CA GLN A 59 26.97 19.56 -13.25
C GLN A 59 25.51 19.43 -13.71
N SER A 60 25.03 18.20 -13.95
CA SER A 60 23.62 17.96 -14.30
C SER A 60 22.66 18.28 -13.15
N LEU A 61 23.13 18.27 -11.90
CA LEU A 61 22.29 18.47 -10.70
C LEU A 61 21.58 19.83 -10.69
N GLY A 62 22.15 20.85 -11.35
CA GLY A 62 21.50 22.17 -11.51
C GLY A 62 20.23 22.13 -12.37
N ALA A 63 19.97 21.05 -13.12
CA ALA A 63 18.75 20.85 -13.89
C ALA A 63 17.67 20.06 -13.15
N LEU A 64 17.95 19.56 -11.93
CA LEU A 64 16.98 18.86 -11.11
C LEU A 64 15.88 19.83 -10.64
N VAL A 65 14.64 19.39 -10.66
CA VAL A 65 13.54 20.15 -10.06
C VAL A 65 13.66 20.07 -8.53
N GLN A 66 13.90 21.21 -7.89
CA GLN A 66 14.22 21.31 -6.47
C GLN A 66 12.99 21.50 -5.57
N GLU A 67 11.83 21.04 -6.03
CA GLU A 67 10.55 21.11 -5.34
C GLU A 67 9.76 19.80 -5.59
N GLY A 68 8.80 19.53 -4.71
CA GLY A 68 7.89 18.40 -4.85
C GLY A 68 8.33 17.14 -4.10
N ILE A 69 7.59 16.06 -4.30
CA ILE A 69 7.76 14.79 -3.57
C ILE A 69 8.58 13.83 -4.41
N TYR A 70 9.62 13.25 -3.83
CA TYR A 70 10.46 12.23 -4.45
C TYR A 70 10.35 10.92 -3.68
N GLN A 71 10.11 9.82 -4.39
CA GLN A 71 10.25 8.46 -3.87
C GLN A 71 11.59 7.87 -4.32
N VAL A 72 12.26 7.17 -3.40
CA VAL A 72 13.65 6.74 -3.54
C VAL A 72 13.75 5.24 -3.42
N GLU A 73 14.34 4.61 -4.44
CA GLU A 73 14.83 3.24 -4.39
C GLU A 73 16.26 3.25 -3.82
N LEU A 74 16.49 2.53 -2.72
CA LEU A 74 17.78 2.41 -2.07
C LEU A 74 18.34 1.00 -2.28
N ARG A 75 19.53 0.92 -2.88
CA ARG A 75 20.33 -0.31 -2.95
C ARG A 75 21.42 -0.26 -1.89
N GLY A 76 21.10 -0.74 -0.70
CA GLY A 76 22.05 -0.82 0.41
C GLY A 76 23.04 -1.97 0.25
N GLU A 77 24.28 -1.74 0.63
CA GLU A 77 25.34 -2.74 0.70
C GLU A 77 25.84 -2.83 2.14
N ARG A 78 25.86 -4.05 2.68
CA ARG A 78 26.39 -4.34 3.99
C ARG A 78 27.53 -5.34 3.89
N ALA A 79 28.72 -4.92 4.32
CA ALA A 79 29.85 -5.82 4.46
C ALA A 79 29.54 -6.92 5.50
N LEU A 80 29.86 -8.16 5.14
CA LEU A 80 29.73 -9.34 5.99
C LEU A 80 31.08 -9.69 6.63
N PRO A 81 31.08 -10.36 7.81
CA PRO A 81 32.32 -10.75 8.49
C PRO A 81 33.25 -11.66 7.69
N ASP A 82 32.71 -12.38 6.71
CA ASP A 82 33.43 -13.29 5.82
C ASP A 82 34.07 -12.59 4.60
N GLY A 83 33.94 -11.26 4.52
CA GLY A 83 34.41 -10.46 3.39
C GLY A 83 33.43 -10.38 2.22
N GLY A 84 32.26 -11.01 2.33
CA GLY A 84 31.17 -10.86 1.36
C GLY A 84 30.40 -9.54 1.53
N THR A 85 29.50 -9.27 0.57
CA THR A 85 28.59 -8.12 0.62
C THR A 85 27.16 -8.63 0.51
N ARG A 86 26.30 -8.21 1.45
CA ARG A 86 24.86 -8.44 1.39
C ARG A 86 24.15 -7.21 0.84
N ILE A 87 23.31 -7.43 -0.17
CA ILE A 87 22.43 -6.39 -0.71
C ILE A 87 21.18 -6.28 0.16
N VAL A 88 20.82 -5.06 0.51
CA VAL A 88 19.69 -4.71 1.37
C VAL A 88 18.86 -3.66 0.63
N PRO A 89 17.91 -4.10 -0.21
CA PRO A 89 16.97 -3.18 -0.84
C PRO A 89 16.10 -2.51 0.22
N SER A 90 15.80 -1.23 0.03
CA SER A 90 14.87 -0.47 0.87
C SER A 90 14.34 0.73 0.09
N SER A 91 13.45 1.50 0.70
CA SER A 91 12.95 2.74 0.12
C SER A 91 12.76 3.82 1.18
N THR A 92 12.63 5.05 0.69
CA THR A 92 12.27 6.24 1.46
C THR A 92 11.58 7.21 0.51
N GLY A 93 11.01 8.29 1.03
CA GLY A 93 10.74 9.48 0.23
C GLY A 93 11.28 10.73 0.92
N PHE A 94 11.43 11.81 0.15
CA PHE A 94 11.67 13.15 0.66
C PHE A 94 10.78 14.17 -0.05
N LEU A 95 10.45 15.26 0.62
CA LEU A 95 9.66 16.37 0.10
C LEU A 95 10.51 17.64 0.13
N LEU A 96 10.63 18.29 -1.03
CA LEU A 96 11.30 19.58 -1.17
C LEU A 96 10.26 20.70 -1.30
N ARG A 97 10.46 21.79 -0.57
CA ARG A 97 9.59 22.96 -0.53
C ARG A 97 10.36 24.22 -0.91
N ASP A 98 9.81 24.98 -1.85
CA ASP A 98 10.29 26.30 -2.26
C ASP A 98 9.38 27.45 -1.74
N ASP A 99 8.20 27.09 -1.24
CA ASP A 99 7.14 27.98 -0.73
C ASP A 99 7.39 28.51 0.70
N GLY A 100 8.58 28.23 1.26
CA GLY A 100 8.92 28.55 2.65
C GLY A 100 8.36 27.56 3.68
N GLY A 101 7.68 26.50 3.24
CA GLY A 101 7.32 25.34 4.04
C GLY A 101 8.52 24.48 4.42
N THR A 102 8.30 23.54 5.34
CA THR A 102 9.35 22.64 5.82
C THR A 102 9.53 21.48 4.85
N SER A 103 10.71 21.33 4.28
CA SER A 103 11.11 20.13 3.53
C SER A 103 11.33 18.96 4.49
N THR A 104 10.98 17.74 4.06
CA THR A 104 10.99 16.55 4.94
C THR A 104 11.72 15.35 4.35
N LEU A 105 12.17 14.47 5.25
CA LEU A 105 12.60 13.10 5.00
C LEU A 105 12.01 12.22 6.11
N TYR A 106 11.28 11.16 5.77
CA TYR A 106 10.51 10.33 6.71
C TYR A 106 9.38 11.08 7.43
N ASP A 107 8.74 12.02 6.74
CA ASP A 107 7.79 12.99 7.30
C ASP A 107 8.35 13.76 8.52
N GLN A 108 9.68 13.91 8.58
CA GLN A 108 10.37 14.70 9.59
C GLN A 108 11.14 15.83 8.94
N PRO A 109 11.27 17.01 9.59
CA PRO A 109 12.08 18.11 9.06
C PRO A 109 13.50 17.66 8.69
N ILE A 110 13.95 18.03 7.49
CA ILE A 110 15.32 17.77 7.03
C ILE A 110 16.32 18.49 7.97
N LEU A 111 17.40 17.80 8.33
CA LEU A 111 18.47 18.33 9.18
C LEU A 111 19.45 19.20 8.39
N LYS A 112 19.76 18.79 7.15
CA LYS A 112 20.65 19.52 6.24
C LYS A 112 20.17 19.36 4.81
N LEU A 113 20.11 20.47 4.09
CA LEU A 113 19.81 20.52 2.66
C LEU A 113 20.79 21.47 1.99
N ASP A 114 21.48 20.99 0.95
CA ASP A 114 22.38 21.77 0.11
C ASP A 114 22.19 21.33 -1.34
N MET A 115 21.59 22.18 -2.15
CA MET A 115 21.27 21.92 -3.56
C MET A 115 21.88 22.99 -4.49
N GLU A 116 22.94 23.67 -4.04
CA GLU A 116 23.53 24.77 -4.81
C GLU A 116 24.44 24.25 -5.94
N GLY A 117 24.19 24.68 -7.17
CA GLY A 117 25.06 24.44 -8.32
C GLY A 117 25.19 22.96 -8.67
N ASP A 118 26.37 22.40 -8.44
CA ASP A 118 26.75 21.01 -8.72
C ASP A 118 26.65 20.11 -7.47
N ARG A 119 25.88 20.51 -6.46
CA ARG A 119 25.76 19.80 -5.20
C ARG A 119 24.32 19.41 -4.94
N PHE A 120 24.16 18.22 -4.37
CA PHE A 120 22.92 17.77 -3.74
C PHE A 120 23.31 16.97 -2.50
N VAL A 121 23.01 17.48 -1.31
CA VAL A 121 23.18 16.81 -0.03
C VAL A 121 21.91 16.98 0.78
N LEU A 122 21.31 15.87 1.17
CA LEU A 122 20.10 15.82 1.98
C LEU A 122 20.32 14.88 3.16
N GLN A 123 20.21 15.40 4.38
CA GLN A 123 20.31 14.61 5.60
C GLN A 123 19.03 14.73 6.42
N GLY A 124 18.47 13.60 6.84
CA GLY A 124 17.32 13.58 7.75
C GLY A 124 17.41 12.46 8.76
N GLN A 125 16.43 12.44 9.67
CA GLN A 125 16.38 11.51 10.79
C GLN A 125 14.96 11.06 11.06
N LEU A 126 14.80 9.79 11.43
CA LEU A 126 13.58 9.23 11.98
C LEU A 126 13.78 8.99 13.50
N PRO A 127 13.28 9.89 14.37
CA PRO A 127 13.54 9.86 15.81
C PRO A 127 13.11 8.55 16.48
N ARG A 128 11.97 7.98 16.08
CA ARG A 128 11.41 6.75 16.67
C ARG A 128 12.38 5.57 16.61
N THR A 129 13.12 5.43 15.50
CA THR A 129 14.08 4.35 15.30
C THR A 129 15.52 4.78 15.59
N GLY A 130 15.76 6.10 15.66
CA GLY A 130 17.09 6.70 15.72
C GLY A 130 17.87 6.53 14.41
N LEU A 131 17.17 6.33 13.30
CA LEU A 131 17.76 6.25 11.96
C LEU A 131 18.14 7.64 11.48
N VAL A 132 19.38 7.82 11.02
CA VAL A 132 19.88 9.01 10.34
C VAL A 132 20.33 8.57 8.95
N MET A 133 19.97 9.32 7.92
CA MET A 133 20.33 9.02 6.55
C MET A 133 20.84 10.27 5.85
N ASN A 134 21.91 10.10 5.08
CA ASN A 134 22.44 11.12 4.19
C ASN A 134 22.38 10.62 2.75
N LEU A 135 21.76 11.41 1.87
CA LEU A 135 21.73 11.25 0.42
C LEU A 135 22.65 12.28 -0.21
N THR A 136 23.58 11.83 -1.06
CA THR A 136 24.50 12.67 -1.83
C THR A 136 24.26 12.43 -3.31
N GLY A 137 23.88 13.46 -4.06
CA GLY A 137 23.59 13.35 -5.50
C GLY A 137 24.85 13.16 -6.34
N CYS A 138 24.69 12.41 -7.42
CA CYS A 138 25.71 12.11 -8.42
C CYS A 138 25.32 12.68 -9.78
N GLU A 139 24.07 12.49 -10.21
CA GLU A 139 23.58 12.88 -11.53
C GLU A 139 22.08 13.14 -11.49
N ALA A 140 21.61 14.16 -12.21
CA ALA A 140 20.21 14.32 -12.57
C ALA A 140 19.98 13.76 -13.98
N LYS A 141 19.58 12.48 -14.08
CA LYS A 141 19.33 11.78 -15.36
C LYS A 141 18.21 12.43 -16.18
N ALA A 142 17.30 13.12 -15.50
CA ALA A 142 16.23 13.93 -16.05
C ALA A 142 15.83 14.98 -14.99
N PRO A 143 15.03 16.02 -15.34
CA PRO A 143 14.60 17.02 -14.36
C PRO A 143 13.91 16.44 -13.11
N ASN A 144 13.31 15.26 -13.22
CA ASN A 144 12.58 14.58 -12.15
C ASN A 144 13.24 13.27 -11.67
N ILE A 145 14.49 12.99 -12.09
CA ILE A 145 15.20 11.75 -11.74
C ILE A 145 16.60 12.09 -11.23
N LEU A 146 16.86 11.77 -9.97
CA LEU A 146 18.14 11.96 -9.29
C LEU A 146 18.75 10.61 -8.95
N THR A 147 20.02 10.41 -9.26
CA THR A 147 20.81 9.28 -8.76
C THR A 147 21.94 9.73 -7.86
N GLY A 148 22.33 8.87 -6.92
CA GLY A 148 23.39 9.21 -5.98
C GLY A 148 23.78 8.08 -5.04
N CYS A 149 24.53 8.45 -4.01
CA CYS A 149 25.01 7.54 -2.97
C CYS A 149 24.43 7.92 -1.63
N PHE A 150 24.28 6.94 -0.76
CA PHE A 150 23.79 7.18 0.58
C PHE A 150 24.60 6.45 1.63
N ALA A 151 24.44 6.93 2.86
CA ALA A 151 24.89 6.25 4.07
C ALA A 151 23.86 6.44 5.17
N SER A 152 23.70 5.42 6.01
CA SER A 152 22.77 5.48 7.13
C SER A 152 23.36 4.96 8.43
N CYS A 153 22.93 5.56 9.53
CA CYS A 153 23.21 5.13 10.89
C CYS A 153 21.91 4.86 11.65
N ARG A 154 21.92 3.94 12.60
CA ARG A 154 20.82 3.73 13.54
C ARG A 154 21.36 3.76 14.96
N ARG A 155 20.80 4.64 15.80
CA ARG A 155 21.21 4.81 17.22
C ARG A 155 22.73 5.00 17.38
N GLY A 156 23.32 5.83 16.51
CA GLY A 156 24.75 6.15 16.54
C GLY A 156 25.67 5.08 15.97
N GLN A 157 25.13 4.00 15.39
CA GLN A 157 25.92 2.95 14.74
C GLN A 157 25.70 2.96 13.23
N PHE A 158 26.79 2.86 12.46
CA PHE A 158 26.71 2.70 11.01
C PHE A 158 25.94 1.43 10.65
N THR A 159 25.06 1.53 9.65
CA THR A 159 24.20 0.42 9.23
C THR A 159 24.52 -0.07 7.83
N GLN A 160 24.53 0.83 6.85
CA GLN A 160 24.79 0.53 5.46
C GLN A 160 25.17 1.80 4.69
N GLY A 161 25.83 1.61 3.57
CA GLY A 161 25.98 2.61 2.51
C GLY A 161 25.59 1.96 1.18
N GLY A 162 25.41 2.75 0.14
CA GLY A 162 25.02 2.21 -1.16
C GLY A 162 24.67 3.29 -2.16
N THR A 163 23.91 2.89 -3.17
CA THR A 163 23.44 3.79 -4.24
C THR A 163 21.93 3.91 -4.23
N PHE A 164 21.42 4.99 -4.79
CA PHE A 164 19.99 5.27 -4.85
C PHE A 164 19.58 5.87 -6.19
N GLU A 165 18.30 5.69 -6.53
CA GLU A 165 17.61 6.42 -7.59
C GLU A 165 16.31 6.98 -7.03
N ALA A 166 16.09 8.27 -7.22
CA ALA A 166 14.94 9.03 -6.72
C ALA A 166 14.13 9.58 -7.89
N HIS A 167 12.81 9.44 -7.81
CA HIS A 167 11.86 9.87 -8.84
C HIS A 167 10.86 10.83 -8.23
N ARG A 168 10.67 12.00 -8.85
CA ARG A 168 9.57 12.90 -8.46
C ARG A 168 8.24 12.21 -8.77
N VAL A 169 7.32 12.25 -7.82
CA VAL A 169 5.97 11.66 -7.92
C VAL A 169 5.07 12.61 -8.71
N VAL A 170 5.34 12.68 -10.01
CA VAL A 170 4.49 13.40 -10.96
C VAL A 170 3.83 12.41 -11.92
N LYS A 171 2.71 12.86 -12.47
CA LYS A 171 2.03 12.18 -13.56
C LYS A 171 2.97 12.06 -14.76
N GLN A 172 2.98 10.92 -15.43
CA GLN A 172 3.74 10.76 -16.67
C GLN A 172 3.16 11.68 -17.75
N GLU A 173 4.00 12.52 -18.37
CA GLU A 173 3.56 13.58 -19.28
C GLU A 173 2.68 13.09 -20.45
N ALA A 174 2.84 11.84 -20.87
CA ALA A 174 2.12 11.25 -22.00
C ALA A 174 0.78 10.60 -21.64
N GLU A 175 0.46 10.36 -20.37
CA GLU A 175 -0.77 9.69 -19.96
C GLU A 175 -1.89 10.74 -19.72
N PRO A 176 -3.13 10.58 -20.22
CA PRO A 176 -4.23 11.49 -19.88
C PRO A 176 -4.65 11.33 -18.40
N GLU A 177 -5.33 12.32 -17.82
CA GLU A 177 -5.77 12.23 -16.40
C GLU A 177 -6.69 11.03 -16.16
N SER A 178 -7.54 10.73 -17.15
CA SER A 178 -8.41 9.57 -17.16
C SER A 178 -8.40 8.88 -18.51
N SER A 179 -8.73 7.59 -18.53
CA SER A 179 -8.91 6.81 -19.75
C SER A 179 -10.02 5.76 -19.60
N GLY A 180 -10.36 5.08 -20.69
CA GLY A 180 -11.28 3.93 -20.68
C GLY A 180 -12.73 4.23 -20.28
N GLY A 181 -13.12 5.51 -20.22
CA GLY A 181 -14.46 5.92 -19.77
C GLY A 181 -14.61 6.05 -18.26
N LEU A 182 -13.52 5.95 -17.49
CA LEU A 182 -13.53 6.08 -16.03
C LEU A 182 -13.52 7.56 -15.61
N ALA A 183 -14.70 8.11 -15.34
CA ALA A 183 -14.89 9.51 -14.99
C ALA A 183 -15.13 9.70 -13.49
N LEU A 184 -14.45 10.70 -12.91
CA LEU A 184 -14.73 11.18 -11.57
C LEU A 184 -16.09 11.89 -11.56
N LEU A 185 -17.01 11.44 -10.70
CA LEU A 185 -18.36 11.98 -10.57
C LEU A 185 -18.47 12.97 -9.42
N SER A 186 -17.80 12.69 -8.30
CA SER A 186 -17.76 13.56 -7.13
C SER A 186 -16.56 13.27 -6.25
N GLU A 187 -16.20 14.25 -5.42
CA GLU A 187 -15.13 14.19 -4.43
C GLU A 187 -15.60 14.92 -3.18
N HIS A 188 -15.38 14.30 -2.01
CA HIS A 188 -15.79 14.83 -0.72
C HIS A 188 -14.72 14.60 0.33
N ARG A 189 -14.22 15.71 0.87
CA ARG A 189 -13.18 15.69 1.90
C ARG A 189 -13.63 14.94 3.15
N VAL A 190 -12.78 14.02 3.58
CA VAL A 190 -12.84 13.40 4.90
C VAL A 190 -11.97 14.24 5.83
N SER A 191 -12.55 14.78 6.90
CA SER A 191 -11.85 15.70 7.80
C SER A 191 -11.07 15.01 8.92
N THR A 192 -11.26 13.71 9.09
CA THR A 192 -10.58 12.86 10.08
C THR A 192 -9.40 12.16 9.41
N GLY A 193 -8.18 12.46 9.85
CA GLY A 193 -6.97 11.71 9.51
C GLY A 193 -6.76 11.44 8.01
N LEU A 194 -6.05 10.36 7.70
CA LEU A 194 -5.93 9.82 6.33
C LEU A 194 -7.08 8.85 6.08
N ALA A 195 -7.89 9.09 5.07
CA ALA A 195 -8.91 8.13 4.63
C ALA A 195 -8.24 6.92 3.97
N VAL A 196 -8.56 5.71 4.42
CA VAL A 196 -7.85 4.49 3.99
C VAL A 196 -8.74 3.36 3.49
N ASP A 197 -9.96 3.23 4.00
CA ASP A 197 -10.88 2.20 3.52
C ASP A 197 -12.33 2.68 3.53
N ILE A 198 -13.15 2.05 2.69
CA ILE A 198 -14.54 2.41 2.49
C ILE A 198 -15.46 1.18 2.36
N TYR A 199 -16.62 1.25 3.00
CA TYR A 199 -17.69 0.28 2.76
C TYR A 199 -18.99 0.99 2.39
N VAL A 200 -19.72 0.43 1.43
CA VAL A 200 -20.98 1.01 0.95
C VAL A 200 -22.12 0.04 1.18
N THR A 201 -23.13 0.49 1.91
CA THR A 201 -24.38 -0.26 2.13
C THR A 201 -25.50 0.70 2.49
N LYS A 202 -26.76 0.30 2.25
CA LYS A 202 -27.95 1.10 2.62
C LYS A 202 -27.94 2.54 2.13
N GLY A 203 -27.37 2.78 0.94
CA GLY A 203 -27.24 4.12 0.37
C GLY A 203 -26.26 5.04 1.10
N HIS A 204 -25.37 4.49 1.94
CA HIS A 204 -24.37 5.24 2.68
C HIS A 204 -22.97 4.67 2.44
N ALA A 205 -21.98 5.55 2.40
CA ALA A 205 -20.56 5.22 2.40
C ALA A 205 -19.98 5.47 3.80
N TYR A 206 -19.34 4.45 4.35
CA TYR A 206 -18.67 4.44 5.65
C TYR A 206 -17.17 4.47 5.38
N VAL A 207 -16.52 5.62 5.65
CA VAL A 207 -15.10 5.85 5.36
C VAL A 207 -14.31 5.84 6.66
N VAL A 208 -13.37 4.92 6.80
CA VAL A 208 -12.49 4.86 7.96
C VAL A 208 -11.16 5.55 7.67
N SER A 209 -10.61 6.13 8.74
CA SER A 209 -9.38 6.89 8.69
C SER A 209 -8.43 6.56 9.84
N MET A 210 -7.14 6.68 9.55
CA MET A 210 -6.05 6.57 10.53
C MET A 210 -5.58 7.96 10.99
N PRO A 211 -5.06 8.12 12.22
CA PRO A 211 -4.55 9.41 12.68
C PRO A 211 -3.35 9.84 11.84
N HIS A 212 -3.26 11.14 11.57
CA HIS A 212 -2.16 11.70 10.80
C HIS A 212 -1.90 13.14 11.19
N GLN A 213 -0.64 13.43 11.51
CA GLN A 213 -0.22 14.70 12.09
C GLN A 213 -1.12 15.04 13.31
N ASP A 214 -1.73 16.23 13.33
CA ASP A 214 -2.61 16.67 14.42
C ASP A 214 -4.07 16.19 14.27
N GLN A 215 -4.38 15.39 13.24
CA GLN A 215 -5.73 14.92 12.97
C GLN A 215 -5.98 13.53 13.55
N LEU A 216 -7.09 13.39 14.26
CA LEU A 216 -7.60 12.09 14.71
C LEU A 216 -8.18 11.32 13.51
N GLY A 217 -7.99 10.00 13.49
CA GLY A 217 -8.75 9.11 12.63
C GLY A 217 -10.15 8.83 13.17
N GLY A 218 -10.83 7.84 12.60
CA GLY A 218 -12.21 7.49 12.95
C GLY A 218 -13.06 7.11 11.74
N LEU A 219 -14.38 7.32 11.85
CA LEU A 219 -15.37 7.03 10.80
C LEU A 219 -16.05 8.32 10.33
N THR A 220 -16.05 8.56 9.03
CA THR A 220 -16.89 9.56 8.38
C THR A 220 -17.96 8.87 7.55
N VAL A 221 -19.22 9.32 7.69
CA VAL A 221 -20.37 8.72 6.99
C VAL A 221 -20.93 9.71 6.00
N PHE A 222 -21.19 9.23 4.78
CA PHE A 222 -21.85 9.99 3.73
C PHE A 222 -23.13 9.28 3.28
N ASP A 223 -24.23 10.02 3.15
CA ASP A 223 -25.36 9.62 2.30
C ASP A 223 -24.91 9.73 0.83
N VAL A 224 -24.97 8.61 0.12
CA VAL A 224 -24.58 8.48 -1.29
C VAL A 224 -25.75 8.08 -2.18
N SER A 225 -26.99 8.32 -1.74
CA SER A 225 -28.20 8.16 -2.55
C SER A 225 -28.15 8.96 -3.86
N ASN A 226 -27.41 10.07 -3.88
CA ASN A 226 -26.94 10.73 -5.09
C ASN A 226 -25.39 10.70 -5.15
N PRO A 227 -24.80 9.76 -5.91
CA PRO A 227 -23.34 9.61 -6.01
C PRO A 227 -22.61 10.79 -6.66
N ARG A 228 -23.33 11.73 -7.29
CA ARG A 228 -22.76 12.99 -7.81
C ARG A 228 -22.75 14.12 -6.77
N ASN A 229 -23.48 13.96 -5.67
CA ASN A 229 -23.51 14.93 -4.58
C ASN A 229 -23.71 14.23 -3.21
N PRO A 230 -22.75 13.39 -2.76
CA PRO A 230 -22.72 12.87 -1.41
C PRO A 230 -22.90 13.93 -0.31
N VAL A 231 -23.60 13.57 0.76
CA VAL A 231 -23.82 14.45 1.92
C VAL A 231 -23.25 13.80 3.16
N ARG A 232 -22.29 14.45 3.83
CA ARG A 232 -21.76 13.94 5.10
C ARG A 232 -22.84 13.99 6.18
N THR A 233 -23.16 12.85 6.79
CA THR A 233 -24.17 12.74 7.85
C THR A 233 -23.56 12.60 9.23
N ALA A 234 -22.38 11.98 9.36
CA ALA A 234 -21.70 11.79 10.63
C ALA A 234 -20.17 11.84 10.52
N SER A 235 -19.53 12.13 11.64
CA SER A 235 -18.08 12.03 11.85
C SER A 235 -17.85 11.58 13.30
N ILE A 236 -17.26 10.41 13.48
CA ILE A 236 -17.13 9.72 14.77
C ILE A 236 -15.66 9.40 15.00
N SER A 237 -15.18 9.70 16.21
CA SER A 237 -13.83 9.33 16.67
C SER A 237 -13.93 8.98 18.15
N LEU A 238 -13.23 7.93 18.60
CA LEU A 238 -13.19 7.57 20.01
C LEU A 238 -11.90 8.10 20.67
N PRO A 239 -11.97 8.70 21.87
CA PRO A 239 -10.76 9.10 22.59
C PRO A 239 -9.87 7.88 22.90
N GLY A 240 -8.63 7.90 22.41
CA GLY A 240 -7.69 6.80 22.61
C GLY A 240 -7.91 5.57 21.71
N ASP A 241 -8.87 5.63 20.78
CA ASP A 241 -9.12 4.60 19.77
C ASP A 241 -9.48 5.29 18.45
N ASN A 242 -8.46 5.56 17.64
CA ASN A 242 -8.61 6.38 16.45
C ASN A 242 -7.82 5.87 15.24
N PHE A 243 -7.12 4.74 15.35
CA PHE A 243 -6.42 4.11 14.24
C PHE A 243 -7.32 3.04 13.59
N TRP A 244 -8.20 3.48 12.69
CA TRP A 244 -9.19 2.62 12.03
C TRP A 244 -8.83 2.41 10.56
N ASN A 245 -8.66 1.16 10.15
CA ASN A 245 -8.02 0.84 8.88
C ASN A 245 -8.86 -0.02 7.92
N GLY A 246 -9.80 -0.82 8.43
CA GLY A 246 -10.68 -1.64 7.60
C GLY A 246 -12.13 -1.52 8.03
N VAL A 247 -13.07 -1.64 7.09
CA VAL A 247 -14.50 -1.57 7.39
C VAL A 247 -15.32 -2.53 6.54
N TRP A 248 -16.26 -3.22 7.19
CA TRP A 248 -17.23 -4.09 6.50
C TRP A 248 -18.57 -4.09 7.22
N ALA A 249 -19.64 -4.57 6.57
CA ALA A 249 -20.95 -4.66 7.20
C ALA A 249 -21.70 -5.95 6.87
N LYS A 250 -22.59 -6.36 7.80
CA LYS A 250 -23.62 -7.39 7.60
C LYS A 250 -24.91 -6.94 8.23
N ASP A 251 -25.99 -6.94 7.46
CA ASP A 251 -27.33 -6.51 7.90
C ASP A 251 -27.30 -5.10 8.54
N ASN A 252 -27.51 -5.01 9.86
CA ASN A 252 -27.45 -3.76 10.62
C ASN A 252 -26.13 -3.56 11.37
N ALA A 253 -25.15 -4.45 11.25
CA ALA A 253 -23.87 -4.33 11.92
C ALA A 253 -22.79 -3.81 10.97
N LEU A 254 -22.06 -2.78 11.42
CA LEU A 254 -20.83 -2.29 10.80
C LEU A 254 -19.67 -2.70 11.71
N TYR A 255 -18.66 -3.35 11.12
CA TYR A 255 -17.45 -3.79 11.79
C TYR A 255 -16.29 -2.93 11.31
N VAL A 256 -15.56 -2.35 12.26
CA VAL A 256 -14.40 -1.50 11.99
C VAL A 256 -13.18 -2.12 12.64
N ALA A 257 -12.14 -2.39 11.84
CA ALA A 257 -10.85 -2.82 12.33
C ALA A 257 -10.14 -1.66 13.02
N SER A 258 -9.85 -1.82 14.31
CA SER A 258 -9.16 -0.85 15.15
C SER A 258 -7.87 -1.46 15.69
N ASN A 259 -6.76 -0.75 15.49
CA ASN A 259 -5.48 -1.14 16.09
C ASN A 259 -5.48 -1.02 17.62
N ASP A 260 -6.37 -0.22 18.19
CA ASP A 260 -6.43 0.07 19.63
C ASP A 260 -7.42 -0.84 20.38
N SER A 261 -8.53 -1.23 19.73
CA SER A 261 -9.66 -1.92 20.37
C SER A 261 -9.98 -3.31 19.79
N GLY A 262 -9.26 -3.77 18.76
CA GLY A 262 -9.62 -4.99 18.04
C GLY A 262 -10.67 -4.69 16.97
N VAL A 263 -11.90 -5.18 17.10
CA VAL A 263 -12.99 -4.84 16.17
C VAL A 263 -14.06 -4.01 16.88
N VAL A 264 -14.32 -2.80 16.37
CA VAL A 264 -15.40 -1.93 16.85
C VAL A 264 -16.69 -2.24 16.09
N VAL A 265 -17.79 -2.46 16.81
CA VAL A 265 -19.10 -2.81 16.25
C VAL A 265 -20.08 -1.66 16.42
N TYR A 266 -20.68 -1.21 15.32
CA TYR A 266 -21.74 -0.21 15.28
C TYR A 266 -23.05 -0.81 14.76
N ASP A 267 -24.18 -0.34 15.29
CA ASP A 267 -25.52 -0.52 14.72
C ASP A 267 -25.79 0.58 13.68
N ILE A 268 -26.05 0.16 12.45
CA ILE A 268 -26.40 1.00 11.28
C ILE A 268 -27.85 0.75 10.83
N SER A 269 -28.76 0.42 11.75
CA SER A 269 -30.20 0.41 11.52
C SER A 269 -30.73 1.80 11.12
N GLN A 270 -30.10 2.86 11.66
CA GLN A 270 -30.14 4.22 11.15
C GLN A 270 -28.81 4.52 10.44
N PRO A 271 -28.71 4.33 9.11
CA PRO A 271 -27.42 4.31 8.43
C PRO A 271 -26.68 5.65 8.46
N ALA A 272 -27.40 6.76 8.63
CA ALA A 272 -26.85 8.11 8.76
C ALA A 272 -26.20 8.38 10.13
N GLU A 273 -26.58 7.63 11.16
CA GLU A 273 -26.20 7.83 12.57
C GLU A 273 -25.77 6.50 13.22
N PRO A 274 -24.56 5.98 12.90
CA PRO A 274 -24.08 4.73 13.50
C PRO A 274 -24.00 4.82 15.02
N LEU A 275 -24.55 3.82 15.71
CA LEU A 275 -24.52 3.74 17.17
C LEU A 275 -23.50 2.71 17.63
N PHE A 276 -22.54 3.13 18.47
CA PHE A 276 -21.57 2.20 19.05
C PHE A 276 -22.29 1.15 19.89
N VAL A 277 -21.99 -0.13 19.63
CA VAL A 277 -22.55 -1.27 20.38
C VAL A 277 -21.53 -1.83 21.34
N ARG A 278 -20.36 -2.24 20.82
CA ARG A 278 -19.30 -2.89 21.59
C ARG A 278 -17.99 -2.93 20.82
N SER A 279 -16.91 -3.25 21.53
CA SER A 279 -15.64 -3.68 20.92
C SER A 279 -15.40 -5.16 21.18
N LEU A 280 -14.87 -5.87 20.19
CA LEU A 280 -14.40 -7.25 20.27
C LEU A 280 -12.89 -7.21 20.46
N SER A 281 -12.43 -7.44 21.69
CA SER A 281 -11.00 -7.54 21.96
C SER A 281 -10.39 -8.75 21.24
N THR A 282 -9.26 -8.52 20.59
CA THR A 282 -8.44 -9.55 19.95
C THR A 282 -7.29 -10.03 20.85
N GLY A 283 -7.17 -9.51 22.08
CA GLY A 283 -6.11 -9.85 23.03
C GLY A 283 -4.69 -9.45 22.56
N GLY A 284 -3.72 -9.47 23.48
CA GLY A 284 -2.31 -9.17 23.18
C GLY A 284 -1.99 -7.68 22.99
N ASP A 285 -0.81 -7.39 22.42
CA ASP A 285 -0.24 -6.05 22.23
C ASP A 285 -0.63 -5.39 20.88
N GLY A 286 -1.74 -5.82 20.24
CA GLY A 286 -2.12 -5.32 18.91
C GLY A 286 -3.59 -5.58 18.52
N GLY A 287 -4.17 -4.65 17.78
CA GLY A 287 -5.57 -4.69 17.34
C GLY A 287 -5.76 -5.22 15.91
N ALA A 288 -7.00 -5.17 15.42
CA ALA A 288 -7.31 -5.63 14.07
C ALA A 288 -6.85 -4.62 13.03
N HIS A 289 -6.26 -5.13 11.95
CA HIS A 289 -5.76 -4.34 10.83
C HIS A 289 -6.81 -4.20 9.72
N THR A 290 -7.47 -5.30 9.36
CA THR A 290 -8.55 -5.35 8.36
C THR A 290 -9.66 -6.30 8.83
N VAL A 291 -10.83 -6.18 8.19
CA VAL A 291 -11.99 -7.06 8.44
C VAL A 291 -12.67 -7.45 7.14
N LEU A 292 -13.12 -8.70 7.06
CA LEU A 292 -13.92 -9.24 5.96
C LEU A 292 -15.15 -9.96 6.51
N VAL A 293 -16.31 -9.77 5.88
CA VAL A 293 -17.47 -10.65 6.13
C VAL A 293 -17.76 -11.49 4.91
N ASP A 294 -17.84 -12.81 5.12
CA ASP A 294 -18.38 -13.77 4.16
C ASP A 294 -19.44 -14.65 4.85
N GLY A 295 -20.64 -14.68 4.26
CA GLY A 295 -21.79 -15.40 4.82
C GLY A 295 -22.09 -14.99 6.27
N ASN A 296 -21.95 -15.94 7.20
CA ASN A 296 -22.19 -15.76 8.64
C ASN A 296 -20.89 -15.63 9.45
N PHE A 297 -19.77 -15.31 8.82
CA PHE A 297 -18.49 -15.17 9.52
C PHE A 297 -17.85 -13.81 9.28
N LEU A 298 -17.31 -13.24 10.35
CA LEU A 298 -16.40 -12.11 10.31
C LEU A 298 -14.99 -12.64 10.51
N TYR A 299 -14.10 -12.29 9.60
CA TYR A 299 -12.67 -12.53 9.67
C TYR A 299 -12.00 -11.22 10.03
N ALA A 300 -11.27 -11.19 11.14
CA ALA A 300 -10.51 -10.02 11.58
C ALA A 300 -9.02 -10.37 11.60
N MET A 301 -8.25 -9.64 10.80
CA MET A 301 -6.83 -9.90 10.61
C MET A 301 -6.04 -9.12 11.65
N VAL A 302 -5.30 -9.81 12.51
CA VAL A 302 -4.48 -9.21 13.58
C VAL A 302 -3.02 -9.58 13.30
N PRO A 303 -2.19 -8.68 12.76
CA PRO A 303 -0.87 -9.00 12.20
C PRO A 303 0.13 -9.67 13.15
N ILE A 304 -0.09 -9.59 14.47
CA ILE A 304 0.79 -10.20 15.47
C ILE A 304 0.21 -11.46 16.14
N SER A 305 -1.07 -11.78 15.88
CA SER A 305 -1.82 -12.80 16.61
C SER A 305 -2.49 -13.83 15.72
N GLY A 306 -2.92 -13.45 14.51
CA GLY A 306 -3.61 -14.33 13.57
C GLY A 306 -4.95 -13.79 13.06
N THR A 307 -5.68 -14.64 12.34
CA THR A 307 -7.02 -14.33 11.82
C THR A 307 -8.08 -14.82 12.80
N PHE A 308 -8.80 -13.88 13.41
CA PHE A 308 -9.89 -14.17 14.34
C PHE A 308 -11.18 -14.37 13.56
N ILE A 309 -11.85 -15.51 13.78
CA ILE A 309 -13.08 -15.85 13.08
C ILE A 309 -14.24 -15.81 14.07
N TYR A 310 -15.16 -14.87 13.86
CA TYR A 310 -16.36 -14.68 14.66
C TYR A 310 -17.62 -15.17 13.92
N ASP A 311 -18.53 -15.80 14.65
CA ASP A 311 -19.86 -16.17 14.17
C ASP A 311 -20.80 -14.95 14.23
N LEU A 312 -21.50 -14.71 13.11
CA LEU A 312 -22.43 -13.60 12.89
C LEU A 312 -23.89 -14.05 12.77
N THR A 313 -24.26 -15.15 13.43
CA THR A 313 -25.67 -15.53 13.61
C THR A 313 -26.46 -14.39 14.26
N HIS A 314 -25.81 -13.65 15.16
CA HIS A 314 -26.29 -12.37 15.69
C HIS A 314 -25.29 -11.26 15.31
N PRO A 315 -25.49 -10.53 14.19
CA PRO A 315 -24.48 -9.60 13.67
C PRO A 315 -24.03 -8.50 14.64
N LEU A 316 -24.92 -8.02 15.51
CA LEU A 316 -24.59 -7.02 16.54
C LEU A 316 -23.97 -7.63 17.81
N ASP A 317 -23.94 -8.96 17.92
CA ASP A 317 -23.32 -9.70 19.02
C ASP A 317 -22.41 -10.85 18.49
N PRO A 318 -21.30 -10.53 17.79
CA PRO A 318 -20.41 -11.56 17.25
C PRO A 318 -19.75 -12.39 18.35
N VAL A 319 -19.63 -13.70 18.10
CA VAL A 319 -19.01 -14.64 19.05
C VAL A 319 -17.75 -15.26 18.43
N LEU A 320 -16.61 -15.14 19.11
CA LEU A 320 -15.36 -15.75 18.63
C LEU A 320 -15.52 -17.27 18.54
N ARG A 321 -15.18 -17.85 17.38
CA ARG A 321 -15.23 -19.30 17.15
C ARG A 321 -13.86 -19.92 17.19
N THR A 322 -12.90 -19.33 16.48
CA THR A 322 -11.54 -19.85 16.39
C THR A 322 -10.57 -18.76 15.92
N VAL A 323 -9.26 -19.04 16.01
CA VAL A 323 -8.19 -18.18 15.53
C VAL A 323 -7.22 -19.02 14.71
N ILE A 324 -6.93 -18.57 13.49
CA ILE A 324 -5.85 -19.14 12.67
C ILE A 324 -4.57 -18.36 13.00
N PRO A 325 -3.53 -18.97 13.60
CA PRO A 325 -2.29 -18.27 13.92
C PRO A 325 -1.54 -17.87 12.65
N GLY A 326 -0.85 -16.73 12.70
CA GLY A 326 -0.07 -16.19 11.58
C GLY A 326 0.12 -14.69 11.70
N GLY A 327 0.64 -14.05 10.65
CA GLY A 327 0.79 -12.60 10.54
C GLY A 327 -0.08 -12.01 9.42
N PRO A 328 -1.42 -12.21 9.45
CA PRO A 328 -2.29 -11.84 8.35
C PRO A 328 -2.36 -10.32 8.20
N HIS A 329 -2.27 -9.87 6.96
CA HIS A 329 -2.50 -8.49 6.57
C HIS A 329 -3.94 -8.29 6.08
N ASP A 330 -4.37 -9.16 5.17
CA ASP A 330 -5.72 -9.16 4.61
C ASP A 330 -6.14 -10.58 4.21
N SER A 331 -7.42 -10.75 3.83
CA SER A 331 -7.93 -12.03 3.36
C SER A 331 -9.09 -11.91 2.38
N PHE A 332 -9.34 -13.00 1.68
CA PHE A 332 -10.50 -13.16 0.80
C PHE A 332 -11.08 -14.57 0.95
N VAL A 333 -12.40 -14.71 0.86
CA VAL A 333 -13.07 -16.02 0.89
C VAL A 333 -13.62 -16.36 -0.49
N TYR A 334 -13.32 -17.56 -0.98
CA TYR A 334 -13.84 -18.05 -2.25
C TYR A 334 -14.02 -19.56 -2.22
N GLU A 335 -15.22 -20.03 -2.58
CA GLU A 335 -15.55 -21.46 -2.70
C GLU A 335 -15.15 -22.31 -1.49
N GLY A 336 -15.44 -21.82 -0.28
CA GLY A 336 -15.17 -22.56 0.96
C GLY A 336 -13.70 -22.56 1.40
N ARG A 337 -12.86 -21.72 0.81
CA ARG A 337 -11.47 -21.51 1.23
C ARG A 337 -11.24 -20.06 1.65
N LEU A 338 -10.42 -19.89 2.67
CA LEU A 338 -9.87 -18.59 3.07
C LEU A 338 -8.48 -18.44 2.45
N TYR A 339 -8.27 -17.32 1.78
CA TYR A 339 -7.02 -16.95 1.16
C TYR A 339 -6.45 -15.77 1.94
N ILE A 340 -5.33 -15.96 2.63
CA ILE A 340 -4.72 -14.99 3.53
C ILE A 340 -3.47 -14.42 2.87
N SER A 341 -3.43 -13.10 2.75
CA SER A 341 -2.21 -12.34 2.50
C SER A 341 -1.44 -12.26 3.83
N ASP A 342 -0.47 -13.16 4.02
CA ASP A 342 0.22 -13.42 5.30
C ASP A 342 1.50 -12.57 5.44
N SER A 343 1.43 -11.31 5.00
CA SER A 343 2.55 -10.35 5.06
C SER A 343 3.85 -10.94 4.48
N SER A 344 4.90 -11.05 5.29
CA SER A 344 6.20 -11.59 4.89
C SER A 344 6.25 -13.12 4.76
N ASP A 345 5.24 -13.83 5.27
CA ASP A 345 5.16 -15.31 5.19
C ASP A 345 4.49 -15.79 3.87
N GLY A 346 4.13 -14.85 2.99
CA GLY A 346 3.61 -15.10 1.65
C GLY A 346 2.08 -15.18 1.62
N TYR A 347 1.55 -16.05 0.76
CA TYR A 347 0.12 -16.15 0.48
C TYR A 347 -0.40 -17.55 0.82
N ALA A 348 -1.26 -17.65 1.84
CA ALA A 348 -1.66 -18.91 2.46
C ALA A 348 -3.13 -19.24 2.20
N LEU A 349 -3.44 -20.52 1.99
CA LEU A 349 -4.78 -21.01 1.69
C LEU A 349 -5.22 -21.98 2.79
N PHE A 350 -6.41 -21.74 3.35
CA PHE A 350 -7.00 -22.56 4.41
C PHE A 350 -8.36 -23.12 3.97
N ASP A 351 -8.61 -24.38 4.29
CA ASP A 351 -9.92 -25.03 4.09
C ASP A 351 -10.88 -24.63 5.24
N LEU A 352 -12.08 -24.15 4.88
CA LEU A 352 -13.12 -23.75 5.82
C LEU A 352 -14.23 -24.80 5.99
N ALA A 353 -14.09 -26.00 5.41
CA ALA A 353 -15.10 -27.05 5.51
C ALA A 353 -15.45 -27.45 6.94
N ASN A 354 -14.49 -27.38 7.87
CA ASN A 354 -14.69 -27.62 9.29
C ASN A 354 -13.93 -26.59 10.15
N LEU A 355 -14.66 -25.67 10.79
CA LEU A 355 -14.05 -24.63 11.61
C LEU A 355 -13.47 -25.14 12.95
N ASP A 356 -13.78 -26.37 13.35
CA ASP A 356 -13.16 -27.02 14.51
C ASP A 356 -11.78 -27.66 14.16
N ASP A 357 -11.44 -27.75 12.87
CA ASP A 357 -10.20 -28.33 12.34
C ASP A 357 -9.80 -27.63 11.03
N ILE A 358 -9.47 -26.34 11.14
CA ILE A 358 -9.00 -25.53 10.01
C ILE A 358 -7.58 -25.95 9.66
N ARG A 359 -7.34 -26.20 8.37
CA ARG A 359 -6.04 -26.68 7.88
C ARG A 359 -5.54 -25.79 6.75
N GLU A 360 -4.25 -25.44 6.82
CA GLU A 360 -3.53 -24.89 5.67
C GLU A 360 -3.43 -25.98 4.60
N VAL A 361 -3.93 -25.68 3.40
CA VAL A 361 -3.92 -26.60 2.24
C VAL A 361 -2.91 -26.20 1.18
N GLY A 362 -2.33 -25.00 1.29
CA GLY A 362 -1.40 -24.47 0.31
C GLY A 362 -0.76 -23.17 0.78
N ARG A 363 0.46 -22.91 0.30
CA ARG A 363 1.17 -21.65 0.51
C ARG A 363 2.03 -21.31 -0.68
N TYR A 364 1.98 -20.06 -1.09
CA TYR A 364 2.82 -19.48 -2.13
C TYR A 364 3.82 -18.51 -1.51
N ILE A 365 5.11 -18.81 -1.64
CA ILE A 365 6.19 -18.01 -1.06
C ILE A 365 6.64 -16.95 -2.06
N ILE A 366 6.67 -15.70 -1.61
CA ILE A 366 7.13 -14.55 -2.39
C ILE A 366 8.49 -14.11 -1.80
N PRO A 367 9.62 -14.42 -2.46
CA PRO A 367 10.93 -14.04 -1.96
C PRO A 367 11.04 -12.52 -1.81
N ASN A 368 11.45 -12.03 -0.64
CA ASN A 368 11.56 -10.59 -0.36
C ASN A 368 10.29 -9.78 -0.70
N GLY A 369 9.11 -10.41 -0.62
CA GLY A 369 7.83 -9.75 -0.86
C GLY A 369 7.04 -9.53 0.42
N PHE A 370 5.96 -8.78 0.28
CA PHE A 370 4.99 -8.55 1.35
C PHE A 370 3.59 -8.76 0.77
N SER A 371 2.96 -9.90 1.05
CA SER A 371 1.62 -10.17 0.56
C SER A 371 0.62 -9.31 1.33
N HIS A 372 -0.16 -8.51 0.59
CA HIS A 372 -0.96 -7.44 1.17
C HIS A 372 -2.46 -7.66 0.99
N HIS A 373 -2.95 -7.77 -0.25
CA HIS A 373 -4.37 -7.86 -0.57
C HIS A 373 -4.60 -8.82 -1.75
N ASN A 374 -5.78 -9.44 -1.80
CA ASN A 374 -6.11 -10.43 -2.82
C ASN A 374 -7.57 -10.38 -3.27
N ALA A 375 -7.83 -10.97 -4.44
CA ALA A 375 -9.17 -11.31 -4.90
C ALA A 375 -9.09 -12.61 -5.69
N VAL A 376 -10.14 -13.43 -5.62
CA VAL A 376 -10.14 -14.77 -6.24
C VAL A 376 -11.38 -14.95 -7.11
N GLY A 377 -11.23 -15.58 -8.25
CA GLY A 377 -12.33 -15.89 -9.17
C GLY A 377 -12.04 -17.10 -10.05
N THR A 378 -13.04 -17.53 -10.81
CA THR A 378 -12.93 -18.66 -11.75
C THR A 378 -12.77 -18.17 -13.18
N PHE A 379 -11.68 -18.58 -13.84
CA PHE A 379 -11.34 -18.23 -15.22
C PHE A 379 -10.94 -19.48 -15.99
N GLY A 380 -11.53 -19.73 -17.15
CA GLY A 380 -11.18 -20.92 -17.97
C GLY A 380 -11.33 -22.27 -17.22
N GLY A 381 -12.24 -22.35 -16.24
CA GLY A 381 -12.42 -23.54 -15.39
C GLY A 381 -11.37 -23.71 -14.29
N LYS A 382 -10.53 -22.69 -14.04
CA LYS A 382 -9.50 -22.66 -13.00
C LYS A 382 -9.81 -21.62 -11.95
N THR A 383 -9.44 -21.89 -10.71
CA THR A 383 -9.49 -20.90 -9.62
C THR A 383 -8.21 -20.06 -9.67
N ILE A 384 -8.36 -18.76 -9.93
CA ILE A 384 -7.25 -17.83 -10.06
C ILE A 384 -7.31 -16.80 -8.94
N ALA A 385 -6.20 -16.65 -8.22
CA ALA A 385 -6.01 -15.57 -7.27
C ALA A 385 -5.23 -14.43 -7.93
N PHE A 386 -5.75 -13.22 -7.81
CA PHE A 386 -5.00 -11.99 -8.05
C PHE A 386 -4.46 -11.53 -6.71
N GLU A 387 -3.16 -11.70 -6.52
CA GLU A 387 -2.42 -11.31 -5.32
C GLU A 387 -1.71 -9.98 -5.61
N GLY A 388 -1.75 -9.08 -4.63
CA GLY A 388 -1.06 -7.81 -4.68
C GLY A 388 -0.23 -7.63 -3.42
N GLY A 389 1.04 -7.24 -3.60
CA GLY A 389 1.89 -6.85 -2.49
C GLY A 389 1.76 -5.37 -2.14
N GLU A 390 2.41 -4.96 -1.06
CA GLU A 390 2.60 -3.55 -0.66
C GLU A 390 4.10 -3.26 -0.56
N PHE A 391 4.51 -2.00 -0.43
CA PHE A 391 5.88 -1.49 -0.59
C PHE A 391 6.36 -1.33 -2.06
N ASN A 392 7.56 -0.77 -2.24
CA ASN A 392 8.11 -0.40 -3.55
C ASN A 392 8.15 -1.59 -4.52
N ALA A 393 7.76 -1.33 -5.77
CA ALA A 393 7.75 -2.29 -6.87
C ALA A 393 6.76 -3.45 -6.71
N SER A 394 5.93 -3.42 -5.66
CA SER A 394 4.81 -4.33 -5.53
C SER A 394 3.84 -4.18 -6.68
N HIS A 395 3.24 -5.31 -7.04
CA HIS A 395 2.57 -5.47 -8.32
C HIS A 395 1.53 -6.59 -8.25
N VAL A 396 0.64 -6.64 -9.23
CA VAL A 396 -0.37 -7.69 -9.31
C VAL A 396 0.28 -8.97 -9.84
N ARG A 397 0.08 -10.09 -9.16
CA ARG A 397 0.36 -11.45 -9.60
C ARG A 397 -0.96 -12.17 -9.87
N ALA A 398 -1.03 -12.89 -10.99
CA ALA A 398 -2.07 -13.90 -11.19
C ALA A 398 -1.50 -15.27 -10.87
N LEU A 399 -2.13 -15.98 -9.93
CA LEU A 399 -1.73 -17.28 -9.44
C LEU A 399 -2.81 -18.32 -9.79
N ASP A 400 -2.43 -19.43 -10.42
CA ASP A 400 -3.32 -20.59 -10.50
C ASP A 400 -3.29 -21.29 -9.14
N VAL A 401 -4.42 -21.25 -8.44
CA VAL A 401 -4.64 -21.82 -7.10
C VAL A 401 -5.66 -22.96 -7.13
N THR A 402 -5.95 -23.49 -8.32
CA THR A 402 -6.90 -24.60 -8.50
C THR A 402 -6.48 -25.81 -7.66
N ASP A 403 -5.19 -26.17 -7.74
CA ASP A 403 -4.54 -27.13 -6.86
C ASP A 403 -3.71 -26.37 -5.80
N PRO A 404 -4.22 -26.22 -4.56
CA PRO A 404 -3.53 -25.45 -3.53
C PRO A 404 -2.18 -26.06 -3.12
N ALA A 405 -1.94 -27.35 -3.39
CA ALA A 405 -0.64 -27.96 -3.14
C ALA A 405 0.43 -27.55 -4.18
N ASN A 406 0.02 -27.01 -5.34
CA ASN A 406 0.88 -26.69 -6.47
C ASN A 406 0.55 -25.31 -7.06
N ILE A 407 0.62 -24.27 -6.23
CA ILE A 407 0.34 -22.89 -6.65
C ILE A 407 1.47 -22.38 -7.56
N VAL A 408 1.10 -21.80 -8.71
CA VAL A 408 2.07 -21.25 -9.67
C VAL A 408 1.64 -19.87 -10.17
N LYS A 409 2.61 -18.99 -10.38
CA LYS A 409 2.38 -17.70 -11.04
C LYS A 409 2.21 -17.90 -12.54
N ILE A 410 1.20 -17.26 -13.11
CA ILE A 410 0.85 -17.38 -14.54
C ILE A 410 0.79 -16.03 -15.25
N GLY A 411 0.74 -14.93 -14.50
CA GLY A 411 0.69 -13.57 -15.03
C GLY A 411 1.15 -12.53 -14.03
N THR A 412 1.46 -11.33 -14.54
CA THR A 412 1.90 -10.20 -13.73
C THR A 412 1.53 -8.88 -14.40
N PHE A 413 1.27 -7.84 -13.60
CA PHE A 413 1.13 -6.47 -14.07
C PHE A 413 1.89 -5.53 -13.14
N LYS A 414 2.91 -4.84 -13.67
CA LYS A 414 3.83 -3.99 -12.90
C LYS A 414 3.68 -2.51 -13.31
N MET A 415 3.82 -1.61 -12.34
CA MET A 415 3.94 -0.15 -12.54
C MET A 415 5.36 0.33 -12.19
N ARG A 416 5.56 1.65 -12.04
CA ARG A 416 6.86 2.23 -11.63
C ARG A 416 7.33 1.65 -10.30
N ARG A 417 8.62 1.34 -10.22
CA ARG A 417 9.24 0.67 -9.05
C ARG A 417 9.28 1.52 -7.79
N VAL A 418 9.26 2.84 -7.94
CA VAL A 418 9.24 3.78 -6.82
C VAL A 418 7.86 3.96 -6.19
N THR A 419 6.84 3.28 -6.72
CA THR A 419 5.46 3.33 -6.22
C THR A 419 5.04 1.96 -5.69
N SER A 420 3.87 1.91 -5.05
CA SER A 420 3.27 0.70 -4.51
C SER A 420 1.77 0.65 -4.79
N MET A 421 1.19 -0.54 -4.67
CA MET A 421 -0.26 -0.75 -4.72
C MET A 421 -0.81 -1.08 -3.32
N HIS A 422 -2.13 -1.02 -3.17
CA HIS A 422 -2.80 -1.30 -1.90
C HIS A 422 -3.98 -2.28 -2.11
N ASN A 423 -5.22 -1.79 -2.16
CA ASN A 423 -6.41 -2.65 -2.29
C ASN A 423 -6.74 -2.98 -3.75
N LEU A 424 -7.27 -4.19 -3.97
CA LEU A 424 -7.76 -4.62 -5.28
C LEU A 424 -9.12 -5.30 -5.16
N ILE A 425 -10.04 -5.05 -6.09
CA ILE A 425 -11.38 -5.64 -6.12
C ILE A 425 -11.64 -6.23 -7.50
N LEU A 426 -12.02 -7.51 -7.54
CA LEU A 426 -12.43 -8.20 -8.75
C LEU A 426 -13.94 -8.08 -8.96
N ARG A 427 -14.35 -7.57 -10.12
CA ARG A 427 -15.75 -7.49 -10.55
C ARG A 427 -15.87 -8.04 -11.98
N GLY A 428 -16.39 -9.26 -12.09
CA GLY A 428 -16.41 -9.96 -13.38
C GLY A 428 -14.99 -10.18 -13.89
N ASN A 429 -14.67 -9.60 -15.06
CA ASN A 429 -13.34 -9.67 -15.68
C ASN A 429 -12.49 -8.42 -15.43
N LEU A 430 -12.94 -7.48 -14.60
CA LEU A 430 -12.22 -6.26 -14.30
C LEU A 430 -11.67 -6.29 -12.88
N LEU A 431 -10.38 -6.03 -12.75
CA LEU A 431 -9.68 -5.84 -11.48
C LEU A 431 -9.45 -4.35 -11.26
N TYR A 432 -10.15 -3.77 -10.29
CA TYR A 432 -9.98 -2.38 -9.86
C TYR A 432 -8.89 -2.35 -8.79
N VAL A 433 -7.84 -1.58 -9.02
CA VAL A 433 -6.65 -1.53 -8.16
C VAL A 433 -6.41 -0.10 -7.70
N ALA A 434 -6.42 0.09 -6.38
CA ALA A 434 -5.94 1.30 -5.75
C ALA A 434 -4.41 1.25 -5.69
N TRP A 435 -3.76 2.22 -6.31
CA TRP A 435 -2.33 2.21 -6.54
C TRP A 435 -1.66 3.45 -5.96
N TYR A 436 -1.99 3.84 -4.72
CA TYR A 436 -1.43 5.01 -4.03
C TYR A 436 -1.26 6.22 -4.95
N GLN A 437 -0.02 6.60 -5.21
CA GLN A 437 0.40 7.76 -5.99
C GLN A 437 0.11 7.63 -7.50
N GLU A 438 -0.11 6.40 -7.98
CA GLU A 438 -0.57 6.15 -9.34
C GLU A 438 -2.08 6.41 -9.46
N GLY A 439 -2.85 6.20 -8.40
CA GLY A 439 -4.30 6.40 -8.38
C GLY A 439 -5.10 5.15 -8.72
N LEU A 440 -6.25 5.30 -9.39
CA LEU A 440 -7.10 4.16 -9.73
C LEU A 440 -6.64 3.53 -11.04
N ARG A 441 -6.45 2.22 -11.04
CA ARG A 441 -6.13 1.40 -12.22
C ARG A 441 -7.20 0.35 -12.41
N VAL A 442 -7.60 0.10 -13.65
CA VAL A 442 -8.55 -0.98 -13.98
C VAL A 442 -7.92 -1.90 -15.00
N LEU A 443 -7.74 -3.16 -14.61
CA LEU A 443 -7.14 -4.20 -15.44
C LEU A 443 -8.23 -5.13 -15.96
N ASP A 444 -8.21 -5.40 -17.26
CA ASP A 444 -8.89 -6.54 -17.85
C ASP A 444 -8.07 -7.80 -17.55
N VAL A 445 -8.71 -8.71 -16.82
CA VAL A 445 -8.13 -9.98 -16.36
C VAL A 445 -8.85 -11.19 -16.94
N SER A 446 -9.65 -10.99 -18.01
CA SER A 446 -10.28 -12.09 -18.77
C SER A 446 -9.27 -13.13 -19.27
N ASN A 447 -8.04 -12.70 -19.52
CA ASN A 447 -6.86 -13.56 -19.67
C ASN A 447 -5.87 -13.34 -18.50
N PRO A 448 -5.87 -14.23 -17.49
CA PRO A 448 -4.96 -14.15 -16.35
C PRO A 448 -3.46 -14.28 -16.69
N THR A 449 -3.11 -14.68 -17.92
CA THR A 449 -1.71 -14.71 -18.38
C THR A 449 -1.27 -13.38 -19.02
N GLN A 450 -2.21 -12.47 -19.30
CA GLN A 450 -2.00 -11.22 -20.03
C GLN A 450 -2.87 -10.10 -19.45
N LEU A 451 -2.61 -9.74 -18.20
CA LEU A 451 -3.29 -8.65 -17.50
C LEU A 451 -3.05 -7.33 -18.25
N ARG A 452 -4.12 -6.58 -18.52
CA ARG A 452 -4.03 -5.38 -19.36
C ARG A 452 -4.82 -4.22 -18.75
N GLN A 453 -4.17 -3.08 -18.54
CA GLN A 453 -4.87 -1.86 -18.17
C GLN A 453 -5.83 -1.44 -19.29
N VAL A 454 -7.11 -1.26 -18.93
CA VAL A 454 -8.18 -0.79 -19.83
C VAL A 454 -8.66 0.61 -19.49
N ALA A 455 -8.48 1.03 -18.24
CA ALA A 455 -8.84 2.34 -17.77
C ALA A 455 -7.97 2.75 -16.58
N HIS A 456 -7.93 4.06 -16.32
CA HIS A 456 -7.28 4.61 -15.15
C HIS A 456 -7.85 6.00 -14.83
N HIS A 457 -7.56 6.46 -13.61
CA HIS A 457 -7.74 7.84 -13.20
C HIS A 457 -6.61 8.25 -12.25
N HIS A 458 -5.86 9.29 -12.59
CA HIS A 458 -4.86 9.86 -11.68
C HIS A 458 -5.56 10.73 -10.64
N VAL A 459 -5.35 10.42 -9.37
CA VAL A 459 -5.97 11.17 -8.26
C VAL A 459 -4.96 11.84 -7.33
N PHE A 460 -3.70 11.40 -7.37
CA PHE A 460 -2.63 11.95 -6.56
C PHE A 460 -2.19 13.32 -7.07
N ARG A 461 -2.15 14.30 -6.16
CA ARG A 461 -1.57 15.62 -6.40
C ARG A 461 -0.68 15.96 -5.22
N GLU A 462 0.59 16.26 -5.48
CA GLU A 462 1.57 16.63 -4.45
C GLU A 462 1.21 17.94 -3.72
N THR A 463 0.39 18.79 -4.35
CA THR A 463 -0.08 20.06 -3.78
C THR A 463 -1.30 19.91 -2.86
N ASP A 464 -1.88 18.71 -2.73
CA ASP A 464 -3.01 18.52 -1.81
C ASP A 464 -2.56 18.76 -0.35
N PRO A 465 -3.45 19.24 0.53
CA PRO A 465 -3.11 19.45 1.93
C PRO A 465 -2.62 18.17 2.61
N LEU A 466 -1.72 18.31 3.59
CA LEU A 466 -1.23 17.21 4.42
C LEU A 466 -0.44 16.12 3.66
N ARG A 467 0.00 16.39 2.42
CA ARG A 467 0.96 15.52 1.74
C ARG A 467 2.33 15.56 2.44
N GLY A 468 2.85 14.39 2.74
CA GLY A 468 4.20 14.17 3.23
C GLY A 468 5.10 13.59 2.14
N ASP A 469 6.05 12.78 2.58
CA ASP A 469 6.98 12.04 1.73
C ASP A 469 6.82 10.52 1.84
N SER A 470 5.81 10.06 2.57
CA SER A 470 5.47 8.65 2.71
C SER A 470 5.08 8.01 1.37
N LEU A 471 5.48 6.75 1.19
CA LEU A 471 5.01 5.89 0.10
C LEU A 471 3.50 5.60 0.22
N PHE A 472 2.99 5.58 1.46
CA PHE A 472 1.62 5.23 1.79
C PHE A 472 0.71 6.47 1.71
N GLU A 473 0.70 7.12 0.55
CA GLU A 473 -0.15 8.27 0.27
C GLU A 473 -0.74 8.18 -1.14
N GLY A 474 -1.98 8.61 -1.29
CA GLY A 474 -2.70 8.48 -2.55
C GLY A 474 -4.00 7.71 -2.39
N LEU A 475 -4.37 6.98 -3.43
CA LEU A 475 -5.53 6.10 -3.40
C LEU A 475 -5.22 4.82 -2.62
N PHE A 476 -5.86 4.67 -1.44
CA PHE A 476 -5.72 3.51 -0.57
C PHE A 476 -6.81 2.46 -0.84
N GLY A 477 -8.08 2.86 -0.65
CA GLY A 477 -9.22 1.94 -0.63
C GLY A 477 -10.05 2.04 -1.90
N VAL A 478 -10.64 0.91 -2.33
CA VAL A 478 -11.56 0.83 -3.47
C VAL A 478 -12.68 -0.16 -3.17
N ARG A 479 -13.91 0.19 -3.55
CA ARG A 479 -15.10 -0.67 -3.44
C ARG A 479 -15.97 -0.54 -4.68
N VAL A 480 -16.42 -1.69 -5.16
CA VAL A 480 -17.31 -1.80 -6.32
C VAL A 480 -18.53 -2.63 -5.93
N PRO A 481 -19.53 -2.03 -5.24
CA PRO A 481 -20.68 -2.76 -4.72
C PRO A 481 -21.56 -3.35 -5.83
N GLY A 482 -21.46 -2.83 -7.07
CA GLY A 482 -22.25 -3.27 -8.22
C GLY A 482 -23.52 -2.44 -8.43
N ASP A 483 -23.53 -1.20 -7.94
CA ASP A 483 -24.60 -0.22 -8.14
C ASP A 483 -24.30 0.74 -9.32
N GLY A 484 -23.29 0.43 -10.13
CA GLY A 484 -22.84 1.25 -11.26
C GLY A 484 -21.79 2.29 -10.88
N TYR A 485 -21.26 2.24 -9.66
CA TYR A 485 -20.25 3.18 -9.17
C TYR A 485 -19.04 2.48 -8.54
N VAL A 486 -17.91 3.18 -8.57
CA VAL A 486 -16.68 2.82 -7.86
C VAL A 486 -16.44 3.87 -6.79
N TYR A 487 -16.37 3.44 -5.55
CA TYR A 487 -16.08 4.28 -4.40
C TYR A 487 -14.64 4.09 -4.00
N THR A 488 -13.94 5.16 -3.65
CA THR A 488 -12.53 5.07 -3.25
C THR A 488 -12.22 5.99 -2.08
N ALA A 489 -11.25 5.59 -1.25
CA ALA A 489 -10.63 6.42 -0.22
C ALA A 489 -9.27 6.92 -0.71
N GLU A 490 -9.15 8.23 -0.86
CA GLU A 490 -7.89 8.91 -1.17
C GLU A 490 -7.40 9.63 0.09
N SER A 491 -6.12 9.44 0.44
CA SER A 491 -5.59 9.76 1.76
C SER A 491 -5.72 11.24 2.16
N SER A 492 -5.72 12.17 1.20
CA SER A 492 -5.86 13.62 1.44
C SER A 492 -7.22 14.18 1.02
N ARG A 493 -7.77 13.67 -0.08
CA ARG A 493 -8.98 14.14 -0.76
C ARG A 493 -10.26 13.48 -0.23
N GLY A 494 -10.14 12.36 0.49
CA GLY A 494 -11.24 11.67 1.13
C GLY A 494 -12.01 10.74 0.19
N LEU A 495 -13.34 10.82 0.23
CA LEU A 495 -14.22 9.99 -0.59
C LEU A 495 -14.23 10.49 -2.03
N MET A 496 -13.87 9.63 -2.97
CA MET A 496 -14.05 9.89 -4.41
C MET A 496 -14.97 8.84 -5.01
N ILE A 497 -15.83 9.25 -5.94
CA ILE A 497 -16.79 8.36 -6.60
C ILE A 497 -16.63 8.48 -8.11
N PHE A 498 -16.47 7.34 -8.77
CA PHE A 498 -16.39 7.20 -10.22
C PHE A 498 -17.57 6.40 -10.75
N ASN A 499 -17.81 6.46 -12.07
CA ASN A 499 -18.66 5.46 -12.70
C ASN A 499 -17.94 4.11 -12.78
N GLU A 500 -18.71 3.02 -12.67
CA GLU A 500 -18.26 1.66 -13.02
C GLU A 500 -18.18 1.53 -14.55
N LEU A 501 -17.32 0.61 -15.04
CA LEU A 501 -17.06 0.37 -16.46
C LEU A 501 -17.86 -0.78 -17.05
#